data_AF-A0A4W6CLK5-F1
#
_entry.id   AF-A0A4W6CLK5-F1
#
_cell.length_a   1.000
_cell.length_b   1.000
_cell.length_c   1.000
_cell.angle_alpha   90.00
_cell.angle_beta   90.00
_cell.angle_gamma   90.00
#
_symmetry.space_group_name_H-M   'P 1'
#
loop_
_entity.id
_entity.type
_entity.pdbx_description
1 polymer ?
#
loop_
_entity_poly.entity_id
_entity_poly.type
_entity_poly.pdbx_seq_one_letter_code
_entity_poly.pdbx_strand_id
1 'polypeptide(L)'
;MPPLVGAELIQTPVQLYRYLLRCCRQLPTTTMQQHYRHAIRQGYNSHSDEDDPERIQMIIQRAIADADWILDKVRIKALLNINIQIITLQLLTAFLFTVYQEEVRFIRHGLQLWMNCF
;
A
#
# COMPACT_ATOMS: atom_id res chain seq x y z
N MET A 1 3.49 -14.32 13.85
CA MET A 1 3.97 -12.92 13.76
C MET A 1 3.49 -12.24 15.02
N PRO A 2 4.34 -11.50 15.76
CA PRO A 2 3.90 -10.82 16.97
C PRO A 2 2.86 -9.75 16.59
N PRO A 3 1.84 -9.52 17.42
CA PRO A 3 0.81 -8.52 17.14
C PRO A 3 1.42 -7.11 17.05
N LEU A 4 0.87 -6.26 16.18
CA LEU A 4 1.28 -4.86 16.11
C LEU A 4 1.04 -4.16 17.47
N VAL A 5 2.01 -3.34 17.88
CA VAL A 5 2.00 -2.58 19.15
C VAL A 5 0.67 -1.82 19.30
N GLY A 6 -0.09 -2.13 20.35
CA GLY A 6 -1.39 -1.53 20.65
C GLY A 6 -2.60 -2.45 20.46
N ALA A 7 -2.45 -3.59 19.76
CA ALA A 7 -3.48 -4.62 19.67
C ALA A 7 -3.71 -5.37 21.01
N GLU A 8 -2.68 -5.47 21.85
CA GLU A 8 -2.75 -6.09 23.19
C GLU A 8 -3.77 -5.42 24.14
N LEU A 9 -4.13 -4.17 23.88
CA LEU A 9 -5.09 -3.42 24.70
C LEU A 9 -6.55 -3.62 24.26
N ILE A 10 -6.79 -4.33 23.16
CA ILE A 10 -8.14 -4.59 22.65
C ILE A 10 -8.69 -5.82 23.36
N GLN A 11 -9.59 -5.58 24.32
CA GLN A 11 -10.24 -6.65 25.09
C GLN A 11 -11.76 -6.66 24.95
N THR A 12 -12.32 -5.70 24.22
CA THR A 12 -13.77 -5.59 24.02
C THR A 12 -14.14 -5.57 22.53
N PRO A 13 -15.30 -6.11 22.14
CA PRO A 13 -15.80 -6.01 20.77
C PRO A 13 -15.89 -4.55 20.30
N VAL A 14 -16.32 -3.62 21.15
CA VAL A 14 -16.42 -2.21 20.74
C VAL A 14 -15.05 -1.59 20.40
N GLN A 15 -13.99 -1.93 21.14
CA GLN A 15 -12.63 -1.51 20.83
C GLN A 15 -12.14 -2.14 19.52
N LEU A 16 -12.40 -3.44 19.32
CA LEU A 16 -12.05 -4.14 18.08
C LEU A 16 -12.73 -3.47 16.87
N TYR A 17 -14.00 -3.10 16.97
CA TYR A 17 -14.74 -2.48 15.87
C TYR A 17 -14.06 -1.17 15.43
N ARG A 18 -13.73 -0.31 16.39
CA ARG A 18 -13.04 0.96 16.13
C ARG A 18 -11.63 0.74 15.57
N TYR A 19 -10.92 -0.27 16.06
CA TYR A 19 -9.61 -0.65 15.53
C TYR A 19 -9.70 -1.05 14.05
N LEU A 20 -10.58 -1.98 13.69
CA LEU A 20 -10.74 -2.46 12.32
C LEU A 20 -11.16 -1.35 11.35
N LEU A 21 -12.00 -0.40 11.80
CA LEU A 21 -12.35 0.79 11.01
C LEU A 21 -11.17 1.76 10.82
N ARG A 22 -10.24 1.85 11.78
CA ARG A 22 -8.98 2.58 11.59
C ARG A 22 -8.09 1.87 10.57
N CYS A 23 -7.96 0.56 10.64
CA CYS A 23 -7.19 -0.24 9.66
C CYS A 23 -7.74 -0.05 8.24
N CYS A 24 -9.06 -0.02 8.07
CA CYS A 24 -9.67 0.25 6.77
C CYS A 24 -9.19 1.57 6.15
N ARG A 25 -8.98 2.63 6.95
CA ARG A 25 -8.50 3.92 6.42
C ARG A 25 -7.07 3.87 5.87
N GLN A 26 -6.29 2.86 6.25
CA GLN A 26 -4.93 2.66 5.76
C GLN A 26 -4.89 1.93 4.40
N LEU A 27 -6.04 1.41 3.94
CA LEU A 27 -6.10 0.71 2.66
C LEU A 27 -6.07 1.71 1.49
N PRO A 28 -5.37 1.37 0.38
CA PRO A 28 -5.00 2.31 -0.67
C PRO A 28 -6.17 2.78 -1.53
N THR A 29 -7.23 1.97 -1.69
CA THR A 29 -8.34 2.29 -2.59
C THR A 29 -9.68 2.31 -1.86
N THR A 30 -10.55 3.24 -2.25
CA THR A 30 -11.88 3.40 -1.67
C THR A 30 -12.74 2.13 -1.80
N THR A 31 -12.64 1.42 -2.92
CA THR A 31 -13.32 0.13 -3.12
C THR A 31 -12.90 -0.91 -2.09
N MET A 32 -11.60 -1.04 -1.80
CA MET A 32 -11.11 -1.95 -0.75
C MET A 32 -11.61 -1.51 0.63
N GLN A 33 -11.58 -0.20 0.91
CA GLN A 33 -12.10 0.32 2.18
C GLN A 33 -13.58 -0.05 2.38
N GLN A 34 -14.41 0.11 1.35
CA GLN A 34 -15.84 -0.22 1.40
C GLN A 34 -16.08 -1.73 1.59
N HIS A 35 -15.36 -2.56 0.82
CA HIS A 35 -15.44 -4.02 0.95
C HIS A 35 -15.16 -4.47 2.39
N TYR A 36 -14.04 -4.02 2.97
CA TYR A 36 -13.67 -4.43 4.33
C TYR A 36 -14.56 -3.80 5.40
N ARG A 37 -15.06 -2.56 5.22
CA ARG A 37 -16.07 -2.00 6.14
C ARG A 37 -17.34 -2.84 6.16
N HIS A 38 -17.79 -3.33 5.00
CA HIS A 38 -18.96 -4.20 4.93
C HIS A 38 -18.70 -5.56 5.61
N ALA A 39 -17.54 -6.18 5.33
CA ALA A 39 -17.14 -7.44 5.96
C ALA A 39 -17.05 -7.32 7.49
N ILE A 40 -16.49 -6.23 8.03
CA ILE A 40 -16.45 -5.98 9.47
C ILE A 40 -17.88 -5.90 10.03
N ARG A 41 -18.77 -5.13 9.40
CA ARG A 41 -20.16 -5.01 9.86
C ARG A 41 -20.89 -6.36 9.85
N GLN A 42 -20.71 -7.15 8.80
CA GLN A 42 -21.29 -8.49 8.73
C GLN A 42 -20.74 -9.40 9.83
N GLY A 43 -19.42 -9.39 10.05
CA GLY A 43 -18.78 -10.19 11.09
C GLY A 43 -19.24 -9.83 12.50
N TYR A 44 -19.57 -8.56 12.78
CA TYR A 44 -20.14 -8.17 14.08
C TYR A 44 -21.56 -8.71 14.26
N ASN A 45 -22.39 -8.57 13.23
CA ASN A 45 -23.76 -9.05 13.28
C ASN A 45 -23.82 -10.57 13.46
N SER A 46 -22.90 -11.33 12.84
CA SER A 46 -22.87 -12.79 12.94
C SER A 46 -22.45 -13.33 14.32
N HIS A 47 -21.85 -12.50 15.17
CA HIS A 47 -21.42 -12.87 16.53
C HIS A 47 -22.12 -12.01 17.59
N SER A 48 -23.28 -11.43 17.27
CA SER A 48 -23.98 -10.52 18.17
C SER A 48 -24.58 -11.20 19.41
N ASP A 49 -24.86 -12.49 19.32
CA ASP A 49 -25.39 -13.32 20.41
C ASP A 49 -24.30 -14.12 21.16
N GLU A 50 -23.01 -13.85 20.88
CA GLU A 50 -21.90 -14.51 21.57
C GLU A 50 -21.60 -13.78 22.89
N ASP A 51 -21.88 -14.44 24.01
CA ASP A 51 -21.66 -13.91 25.36
C ASP A 51 -20.52 -14.60 26.11
N ASP A 52 -19.94 -15.68 25.56
CA ASP A 52 -18.84 -16.40 26.21
C ASP A 52 -17.52 -15.59 26.13
N PRO A 53 -16.94 -15.17 27.28
CA PRO A 53 -15.77 -14.30 27.28
C PRO A 53 -14.54 -14.93 26.62
N GLU A 54 -14.36 -16.24 26.72
CA GLU A 54 -13.22 -16.93 26.09
C GLU A 54 -13.36 -16.92 24.57
N ARG A 55 -14.54 -17.26 24.04
CA ARG A 55 -14.82 -17.19 22.60
C ARG A 55 -14.75 -15.77 22.06
N ILE A 56 -15.29 -14.78 22.77
CA ILE A 56 -15.15 -13.36 22.39
C ILE A 56 -13.67 -12.98 22.27
N GLN A 57 -12.86 -13.36 23.25
CA GLN A 57 -11.44 -13.04 23.23
C GLN A 57 -10.73 -13.74 22.06
N MET A 58 -11.06 -15.00 21.77
CA MET A 58 -10.52 -15.72 20.61
C MET A 58 -10.88 -15.03 19.29
N ILE A 59 -12.13 -14.60 19.12
CA ILE A 59 -12.59 -13.86 17.93
C ILE A 59 -11.81 -12.56 17.78
N ILE A 60 -11.62 -11.81 18.87
CA ILE A 60 -10.84 -10.57 18.89
C ILE A 60 -9.42 -10.83 18.41
N GLN A 61 -8.72 -11.79 19.01
CA GLN A 61 -7.33 -12.10 18.65
C GLN A 61 -7.20 -12.56 17.19
N ARG A 62 -8.14 -13.38 16.72
CA ARG A 62 -8.15 -13.86 15.33
C ARG A 62 -8.36 -12.71 14.35
N ALA A 63 -9.31 -11.82 14.62
CA ALA A 63 -9.64 -10.68 13.77
C ALA A 63 -8.50 -9.65 13.70
N ILE A 64 -7.78 -9.44 14.80
CA ILE A 64 -6.56 -8.62 14.83
C ILE A 64 -5.49 -9.24 13.93
N ALA A 65 -5.21 -10.53 14.09
CA ALA A 65 -4.21 -11.22 13.27
C ALA A 65 -4.55 -11.18 11.77
N ASP A 66 -5.83 -11.30 11.41
CA ASP A 66 -6.29 -11.14 10.02
C ASP A 66 -6.06 -9.72 9.50
N ALA A 67 -6.40 -8.69 10.29
CA ALA A 67 -6.19 -7.30 9.91
C ALA A 67 -4.71 -6.99 9.68
N ASP A 68 -3.85 -7.45 10.58
CA ASP A 68 -2.40 -7.25 10.51
C ASP A 68 -1.82 -7.93 9.24
N TRP A 69 -2.21 -9.17 8.96
CA TRP A 69 -1.79 -9.87 7.74
C TRP A 69 -2.21 -9.15 6.46
N ILE A 70 -3.43 -8.60 6.43
CA ILE A 70 -3.93 -7.85 5.27
C ILE A 70 -3.11 -6.56 5.08
N LEU A 71 -2.90 -5.78 6.15
CA LEU A 71 -2.15 -4.53 6.07
C LEU A 71 -0.70 -4.78 5.65
N ASP A 72 -0.07 -5.84 6.15
CA ASP A 72 1.28 -6.24 5.71
C ASP A 72 1.32 -6.59 4.24
N LYS A 73 0.36 -7.40 3.77
CA LYS A 73 0.27 -7.77 2.36
C LYS A 73 0.05 -6.55 1.45
N VAL A 74 -0.79 -5.61 1.87
CA VAL A 74 -1.08 -4.37 1.14
C VAL A 74 0.15 -3.46 1.12
N ARG A 75 0.84 -3.31 2.25
CA ARG A 75 2.08 -2.54 2.37
C ARG A 75 3.18 -3.09 1.46
N ILE A 76 3.39 -4.42 1.46
CA ILE A 76 4.37 -5.07 0.58
C ILE A 76 4.04 -4.81 -0.89
N LYS A 77 2.76 -4.97 -1.30
CA LYS A 77 2.33 -4.69 -2.68
C LYS A 77 2.52 -3.22 -3.07
N ALA A 78 2.21 -2.30 -2.18
CA ALA A 78 2.40 -0.87 -2.42
C ALA A 78 3.87 -0.53 -2.62
N LEU A 79 4.76 -1.07 -1.78
CA LEU A 79 6.22 -0.88 -1.91
C LEU A 79 6.76 -1.45 -3.23
N LEU A 80 6.33 -2.66 -3.62
CA LEU A 80 6.73 -3.26 -4.90
C LEU A 80 6.24 -2.43 -6.09
N ASN A 81 5.01 -1.92 -6.05
CA ASN A 81 4.45 -1.10 -7.12
C ASN A 81 5.19 0.23 -7.27
N ILE A 82 5.51 0.90 -6.15
CA ILE A 82 6.28 2.15 -6.13
C ILE A 82 7.69 1.91 -6.69
N ASN A 83 8.36 0.83 -6.29
CA ASN A 83 9.70 0.50 -6.80
C ASN A 83 9.71 0.29 -8.32
N ILE A 84 8.72 -0.39 -8.88
CA ILE A 84 8.58 -0.57 -10.34
C ILE A 84 8.37 0.79 -11.04
N GLN A 85 7.53 1.67 -10.47
CA GLN A 85 7.30 3.02 -11.01
C GLN A 85 8.56 3.90 -10.95
N ILE A 86 9.36 3.80 -9.88
CA ILE A 86 10.63 4.54 -9.77
C ILE A 86 11.63 4.05 -10.82
N ILE A 87 11.79 2.72 -10.98
CA ILE A 87 12.71 2.15 -11.97
C ILE A 87 12.30 2.56 -13.39
N THR A 88 11.00 2.48 -13.71
CA THR A 88 10.50 2.91 -15.03
C THR A 88 10.71 4.40 -15.27
N LEU A 89 10.47 5.26 -14.27
CA LEU A 89 10.76 6.69 -14.38
C LEU A 89 12.25 6.97 -14.56
N GLN A 90 13.12 6.30 -13.80
CA GLN A 90 14.58 6.43 -13.93
C GLN A 90 15.06 6.02 -15.32
N LEU A 91 14.59 4.88 -15.83
CA LEU A 91 14.94 4.40 -17.18
C LEU A 91 14.42 5.35 -18.27
N LEU A 92 13.21 5.89 -18.13
CA LEU A 92 12.67 6.90 -19.05
C LEU A 92 13.50 8.20 -19.03
N THR A 93 13.91 8.67 -17.85
CA THR A 93 14.77 9.86 -17.75
C THR A 93 16.16 9.62 -18.33
N ALA A 94 16.75 8.44 -18.12
CA ALA A 94 18.03 8.06 -18.71
C ALA A 94 17.93 7.98 -20.25
N PHE A 95 16.85 7.40 -20.77
CA PHE A 95 16.57 7.31 -22.19
C PHE A 95 16.40 8.70 -22.82
N LEU A 96 15.59 9.57 -22.22
CA LEU A 96 15.41 10.95 -22.69
C LEU A 96 16.71 11.74 -22.64
N PHE A 97 17.54 11.55 -21.61
CA PHE A 97 18.86 12.18 -21.52
C PHE A 97 19.80 11.68 -22.63
N THR A 98 19.81 10.38 -22.95
CA THR A 98 20.59 9.86 -24.08
C THR A 98 20.13 10.43 -25.42
N VAL A 99 18.82 10.49 -25.65
CA VAL A 99 18.26 11.07 -26.88
C VAL A 99 18.60 12.55 -27.01
N TYR A 100 18.49 13.32 -25.92
CA TYR A 100 18.87 14.73 -25.90
C TYR A 100 20.36 14.95 -26.17
N GLN A 101 21.23 14.11 -25.61
CA GLN A 101 22.68 14.20 -25.84
C GLN A 101 23.06 13.87 -27.29
N GLU A 102 22.36 12.95 -27.95
CA GLU A 102 22.59 12.66 -29.37
C GLU A 102 22.20 13.84 -30.27
N GLU A 103 21.06 14.49 -30.01
CA GLU A 103 20.67 15.71 -30.76
C GLU A 103 21.69 16.84 -30.56
N VAL A 104 22.16 17.08 -29.34
CA VAL A 104 23.17 18.12 -29.07
C VAL A 104 24.51 17.79 -29.73
N ARG A 105 24.91 16.52 -29.76
CA ARG A 105 26.13 16.06 -30.45
C ARG A 105 26.02 16.27 -31.97
N PHE A 106 24.85 16.02 -32.55
CA PHE A 106 24.56 16.26 -33.96
C PHE A 106 24.63 17.76 -34.31
N ILE A 107 24.05 18.62 -33.47
CA ILE A 107 24.12 20.08 -33.64
C ILE A 107 25.55 20.61 -33.52
N ARG A 108 26.35 20.12 -32.55
CA ARG A 108 27.77 20.51 -32.42
C ARG A 108 28.61 20.08 -33.62
N HIS A 109 28.43 18.85 -34.12
CA HIS A 109 29.17 18.39 -35.30
C HIS A 109 28.74 19.14 -36.58
N GLY A 110 27.45 19.47 -36.72
CA GLY A 110 26.95 20.29 -37.82
C GLY A 110 27.54 21.71 -37.83
N LEU A 111 27.63 22.37 -36.67
CA LEU A 111 28.29 23.68 -36.56
C LEU A 111 29.80 23.63 -36.86
N GLN A 112 30.49 22.57 -36.41
CA GLN A 112 31.93 22.42 -36.65
C GLN A 112 32.26 22.22 -38.14
N LEU A 113 31.42 21.50 -38.88
CA LEU A 113 31.56 21.33 -40.33
C LEU A 113 31.23 22.61 -41.09
N TRP A 114 30.20 23.35 -40.68
CA TRP A 114 29.86 24.65 -41.27
C TRP A 114 30.97 25.69 -41.08
N MET A 115 31.60 25.75 -39.90
CA MET A 115 32.74 26.65 -39.61
C MET A 115 34.04 26.29 -40.34
N ASN A 116 34.19 25.08 -40.86
CA ASN A 116 35.40 24.67 -41.62
C ASN A 116 35.19 24.75 -43.15
N CYS A 117 33.98 25.05 -43.60
CA CYS A 117 33.65 25.27 -45.01
C CYS A 117 33.53 26.78 -45.37
N PHE A 118 33.79 27.66 -44.41
CA PHE A 118 33.89 29.11 -44.57
C PHE A 118 35.27 29.58 -44.12
#